data_AF-A0A661XG06-F1
#
_entry.id   AF-A0A661XG06-F1
#
_cell.length_a   1.000
_cell.length_b   1.000
_cell.length_c   1.000
_cell.angle_alpha   90.00
_cell.angle_beta   90.00
_cell.angle_gamma   90.00
#
_symmetry.space_group_name_H-M   'P 1'
#
loop_
_entity.id
_entity.type
_entity.pdbx_description
1 polymer ?
#
loop_
_entity_poly.entity_id
_entity_poly.type
_entity_poly.pdbx_seq_one_letter_code
_entity_poly.pdbx_strand_id
1 'polypeptide(L)'
;MFGLKKKGEEFITSLKKRLLLEVFNLLLGTEKGRETLLKKVEKQIEELILKKEKSGIPYIRKVKYSFIVSLIKGSLRNIERGYFSKRYARRVIDIMVKNLFLKMECGKRKEEFEERFGFYPPSFVTISPTQRCNLRCRGCYAASSGKTFASL
;
A
#
# COMPACT_ATOMS: atom_id res chain seq x y z
N MET A 1 15.61 -35.03 11.56
CA MET A 1 16.45 -33.84 11.83
C MET A 1 16.12 -32.59 10.97
N PHE A 2 14.92 -32.51 10.34
CA PHE A 2 14.51 -31.38 9.47
C PHE A 2 13.51 -30.40 10.13
N GLY A 3 12.93 -30.74 11.29
CA GLY A 3 11.90 -29.93 11.97
C GLY A 3 12.42 -28.80 12.88
N LEU A 4 13.66 -28.91 13.39
CA LEU A 4 14.24 -27.90 14.28
C LEU A 4 14.82 -26.68 13.51
N LYS A 5 15.32 -26.89 12.28
CA LYS A 5 15.77 -25.80 11.39
C LYS A 5 14.61 -24.89 10.98
N LYS A 6 13.44 -25.45 10.62
CA LYS A 6 12.24 -24.67 10.25
C LYS A 6 11.74 -23.77 11.39
N LYS A 7 11.71 -24.27 12.63
CA LYS A 7 11.30 -23.47 13.81
C LYS A 7 12.29 -22.32 14.11
N GLY A 8 13.59 -22.56 13.96
CA GLY A 8 14.61 -21.53 14.12
C GLY A 8 14.53 -20.43 13.06
N GLU A 9 14.28 -20.80 11.80
CA GLU A 9 14.10 -19.86 10.69
C GLU A 9 12.82 -19.02 10.83
N GLU A 10 11.70 -19.62 11.22
CA GLU A 10 10.45 -18.89 11.51
C GLU A 10 10.61 -17.91 12.68
N PHE A 11 11.31 -18.33 13.74
CA PHE A 11 11.56 -17.49 14.91
C PHE A 11 12.45 -16.28 14.58
N ILE A 12 13.57 -16.50 13.86
CA ILE A 12 14.46 -15.42 13.41
C ILE A 12 13.70 -14.46 12.48
N THR A 13 12.83 -14.98 11.61
CA THR A 13 12.00 -14.15 10.75
C THR A 13 11.01 -13.32 11.56
N SER A 14 10.37 -13.89 12.58
CA SER A 14 9.47 -13.17 13.50
C SER A 14 10.19 -12.07 14.29
N LEU A 15 11.41 -12.34 14.76
CA LEU A 15 12.21 -11.39 15.52
C LEU A 15 12.66 -10.21 14.65
N LYS A 16 13.15 -10.49 13.43
CA LYS A 16 13.50 -9.46 12.43
C LYS A 16 12.30 -8.58 12.09
N LYS A 17 11.10 -9.15 11.98
CA LYS A 17 9.85 -8.40 11.73
C LYS A 17 9.53 -7.41 12.85
N ARG A 18 9.64 -7.84 14.11
CA ARG A 18 9.36 -6.99 15.28
C ARG A 18 10.36 -5.85 15.39
N LEU A 19 11.63 -6.15 15.20
CA LEU A 19 12.71 -5.18 15.20
C LEU A 19 12.54 -4.13 14.08
N LEU A 20 12.15 -4.56 12.88
CA LEU A 20 11.86 -3.66 11.75
C LEU A 20 10.71 -2.69 12.07
N LEU A 21 9.63 -3.20 12.66
CA LEU A 21 8.48 -2.38 13.04
C LEU A 21 8.83 -1.36 14.14
N GLU A 22 9.64 -1.75 15.12
CA GLU A 22 10.08 -0.87 16.20
C GLU A 22 10.99 0.25 15.69
N VAL A 23 11.99 -0.09 14.87
CA VAL A 23 12.88 0.90 14.23
C VAL A 23 12.09 1.84 13.34
N PHE A 24 11.14 1.32 12.55
CA PHE A 24 10.30 2.14 11.68
C PHE A 24 9.42 3.10 12.47
N ASN A 25 8.77 2.63 13.55
CA ASN A 25 7.96 3.46 14.43
C ASN A 25 8.79 4.52 15.18
N LEU A 26 10.02 4.19 15.58
CA LEU A 26 10.94 5.10 16.24
C LEU A 26 11.39 6.24 15.29
N LEU A 27 11.75 5.89 14.06
CA LEU A 27 12.12 6.86 13.03
C LEU A 27 10.96 7.80 12.68
N LEU A 28 9.73 7.30 12.68
CA LEU A 28 8.54 8.13 12.46
C LEU A 28 8.15 9.00 13.65
N GLY A 29 8.57 8.64 14.86
CA GLY A 29 8.27 9.36 16.09
C GLY A 29 9.01 10.70 16.22
N THR A 30 10.08 10.90 15.46
CA THR A 30 10.91 12.11 15.51
C THR A 30 10.88 12.87 14.17
N GLU A 31 11.06 14.18 14.19
CA GLU A 31 11.11 15.00 12.97
C GLU A 31 12.33 14.66 12.10
N LYS A 32 13.53 14.62 12.68
CA LYS A 32 14.77 14.24 11.99
C LYS A 32 14.74 12.79 11.48
N GLY A 33 14.12 11.87 12.23
CA GLY A 33 13.95 10.48 11.81
C GLY A 33 13.05 10.36 10.58
N ARG A 34 11.97 11.13 10.51
CA ARG A 34 11.06 11.20 9.35
C ARG A 34 11.76 11.73 8.11
N GLU A 35 12.55 12.80 8.25
CA GLU A 35 13.31 13.37 7.13
C GLU A 35 14.37 12.38 6.59
N THR A 36 15.09 11.72 7.50
CA THR A 36 16.10 10.71 7.13
C THR A 36 15.45 9.49 6.44
N LEU A 37 14.33 9.01 6.99
CA LEU A 37 13.56 7.93 6.40
C LEU A 37 13.05 8.31 5.00
N LEU A 38 12.52 9.53 4.85
CA LEU A 38 12.02 10.03 3.58
C LEU A 38 13.12 10.04 2.50
N LYS A 39 14.31 10.58 2.81
CA LYS A 39 15.44 10.60 1.87
C LYS A 39 15.83 9.20 1.42
N LYS A 40 15.85 8.24 2.35
CA LYS A 40 16.22 6.85 2.05
C LYS A 40 15.15 6.13 1.22
N VAL A 41 13.87 6.34 1.54
CA VAL A 41 12.73 5.80 0.79
C VAL A 41 12.67 6.40 -0.60
N GLU A 42 12.84 7.71 -0.74
CA GLU A 42 12.85 8.41 -2.04
C GLU A 42 13.95 7.86 -2.95
N LYS A 43 15.17 7.66 -2.44
CA LYS A 43 16.28 7.05 -3.19
C LYS A 43 15.97 5.62 -3.64
N GLN A 44 15.34 4.81 -2.79
CA GLN A 44 14.92 3.45 -3.17
C GLN A 44 13.84 3.45 -4.24
N ILE A 45 12.84 4.33 -4.13
CA ILE A 45 11.76 4.45 -5.11
C ILE A 45 12.33 4.91 -6.47
N GLU A 46 13.25 5.87 -6.47
CA GLU A 46 13.93 6.33 -7.67
C GLU A 46 14.65 5.18 -8.39
N GLU A 47 15.42 4.40 -7.64
CA GLU A 47 16.18 3.27 -8.18
C GLU A 47 15.27 2.17 -8.74
N LEU A 48 14.17 1.85 -8.04
CA LEU A 48 13.23 0.83 -8.49
C LEU A 48 12.45 1.27 -9.73
N ILE A 49 11.89 2.48 -9.75
CA ILE A 49 10.97 2.94 -10.80
C ILE A 49 11.72 3.50 -12.01
N LEU A 50 12.77 4.30 -11.79
CA LEU A 50 13.46 4.96 -12.91
C LEU A 50 14.56 4.09 -13.52
N LYS A 51 15.27 3.30 -12.71
CA LYS A 51 16.42 2.51 -13.18
C LYS A 51 16.06 1.05 -13.45
N LYS A 52 15.32 0.39 -12.56
CA LYS A 52 15.09 -1.06 -12.61
C LYS A 52 13.83 -1.47 -13.40
N GLU A 53 12.81 -0.62 -13.47
CA GLU A 53 11.58 -0.89 -14.24
C GLU A 53 11.88 -0.78 -15.75
N LYS A 54 12.03 -1.95 -16.40
CA LYS A 54 12.31 -2.09 -17.83
C LYS A 54 11.05 -2.02 -18.70
N SER A 55 9.87 -2.19 -18.11
CA SER A 55 8.59 -2.15 -18.81
C SER A 55 7.92 -0.78 -18.70
N GLY A 56 7.41 -0.27 -19.83
CA GLY A 56 6.63 0.96 -19.88
C GLY A 56 7.37 2.20 -20.41
N ILE A 57 6.59 3.22 -20.76
CA ILE A 57 7.06 4.46 -21.38
C ILE A 57 7.86 5.29 -20.35
N PRO A 58 9.03 5.88 -20.70
CA PRO A 58 9.83 6.68 -19.78
C PRO A 58 9.06 7.78 -19.04
N TYR A 59 8.13 8.45 -19.73
CA TYR A 59 7.24 9.45 -19.14
C TYR A 59 6.37 8.87 -18.01
N ILE A 60 5.76 7.69 -18.23
CA ILE A 60 4.91 7.04 -17.24
C ILE A 60 5.71 6.69 -15.97
N ARG A 61 6.96 6.22 -16.11
CA ARG A 61 7.84 5.95 -14.96
C ARG A 61 8.11 7.23 -14.15
N LYS A 62 8.38 8.35 -14.82
CA LYS A 62 8.56 9.65 -14.17
C LYS A 62 7.30 10.11 -13.45
N VAL A 63 6.13 10.00 -14.08
CA VAL A 63 4.85 10.35 -13.46
C VAL A 63 4.58 9.48 -12.23
N LYS A 64 4.76 8.15 -12.34
CA LYS A 64 4.62 7.21 -11.21
C LYS A 64 5.53 7.61 -10.05
N TYR A 65 6.81 7.86 -10.33
CA TYR A 65 7.77 8.31 -9.33
C TYR A 65 7.30 9.60 -8.64
N SER A 66 7.00 10.65 -9.41
CA SER A 66 6.56 11.94 -8.86
C SER A 66 5.28 11.84 -8.04
N PHE A 67 4.34 11.00 -8.48
CA PHE A 67 3.09 10.73 -7.77
C PHE A 67 3.36 10.08 -6.41
N ILE A 68 4.11 8.98 -6.37
CA ILE A 68 4.40 8.24 -5.12
C ILE A 68 5.17 9.12 -4.13
N VAL A 69 6.20 9.84 -4.59
CA VAL A 69 6.98 10.74 -3.74
C VAL A 69 6.10 11.86 -3.18
N SER A 70 5.24 12.46 -4.01
CA SER A 70 4.31 13.51 -3.59
C SER A 70 3.32 13.02 -2.53
N LEU A 71 2.80 11.80 -2.68
CA LEU A 71 1.90 11.17 -1.71
C LEU A 71 2.57 10.96 -0.36
N ILE A 72 3.79 10.42 -0.34
CA ILE A 72 4.53 10.18 0.90
C ILE A 72 4.84 11.51 1.59
N LYS A 73 5.37 12.49 0.86
CA LYS A 73 5.68 13.83 1.38
C LYS A 73 4.43 14.52 1.93
N GLY A 74 3.30 14.46 1.21
CA GLY A 74 2.02 15.02 1.64
C GLY A 74 1.50 14.35 2.92
N SER A 75 1.59 13.03 3.00
CA SER A 75 1.17 12.27 4.18
C SER A 75 1.99 12.66 5.42
N LEU A 76 3.31 12.75 5.28
CA LEU A 76 4.19 13.17 6.38
C LEU A 76 3.89 14.61 6.85
N ARG A 77 3.73 15.56 5.92
CA ARG A 77 3.34 16.94 6.26
C ARG A 77 1.99 17.01 6.96
N ASN A 78 1.02 16.18 6.57
CA ASN A 78 -0.30 16.16 7.21
C ASN A 78 -0.24 15.56 8.64
N ILE A 79 0.69 14.64 8.90
CA ILE A 79 0.98 14.17 10.26
C ILE A 79 1.60 15.30 11.09
N GLU A 80 2.53 16.08 10.53
CA GLU A 80 3.17 17.22 11.21
C GLU A 80 2.17 18.33 11.55
N ARG A 81 1.28 18.65 10.61
CA ARG A 81 0.22 19.65 10.79
C ARG A 81 -0.89 19.20 11.75
N GLY A 82 -0.85 17.95 12.24
CA GLY A 82 -1.84 17.41 13.16
C GLY A 82 -3.18 17.06 12.53
N TYR A 83 -3.30 17.11 11.20
CA TYR A 83 -4.50 16.64 10.48
C TYR A 83 -4.73 15.14 10.68
N PHE A 84 -3.65 14.40 10.94
CA PHE A 84 -3.70 12.99 11.32
C PHE A 84 -3.24 12.80 12.77
N SER A 85 -4.04 12.09 13.57
CA SER A 85 -3.61 11.70 14.90
C SER A 85 -2.40 10.76 14.82
N LYS A 86 -1.46 10.88 15.77
CA LYS A 86 -0.30 9.98 15.87
C LYS A 86 -0.70 8.50 15.96
N ARG A 87 -1.89 8.21 16.51
CA ARG A 87 -2.47 6.87 16.61
C ARG A 87 -2.94 6.36 15.24
N TYR A 88 -3.63 7.19 14.47
CA TYR A 88 -4.05 6.86 13.11
C TYR A 88 -2.84 6.60 12.22
N ALA A 89 -1.85 7.49 12.23
CA ALA A 89 -0.62 7.35 11.45
C ALA A 89 0.09 6.02 11.76
N ARG A 90 0.31 5.71 13.04
CA ARG A 90 0.87 4.42 13.48
C ARG A 90 0.08 3.23 12.95
N ARG A 91 -1.25 3.30 12.99
CA ARG A 91 -2.10 2.21 12.50
C ARG A 91 -2.00 2.01 10.99
N VAL A 92 -1.99 3.09 10.21
CA VAL A 92 -1.81 3.03 8.74
C VAL A 92 -0.46 2.39 8.42
N ILE A 93 0.59 2.83 9.10
CA ILE A 93 1.94 2.29 8.96
C ILE A 93 2.01 0.81 9.32
N ASP A 94 1.41 0.39 10.44
CA ASP A 94 1.33 -1.02 10.82
C ASP A 94 0.65 -1.85 9.74
N ILE A 95 -0.46 -1.37 9.17
CA ILE A 95 -1.18 -2.07 8.11
C ILE A 95 -0.32 -2.13 6.84
N MET A 96 0.32 -1.02 6.45
CA MET A 96 1.18 -0.98 5.28
C MET A 96 2.39 -1.91 5.44
N VAL A 97 3.10 -1.87 6.56
CA VAL A 97 4.27 -2.74 6.78
C VAL A 97 3.84 -4.20 6.82
N LYS A 98 2.73 -4.52 7.49
CA LYS A 98 2.21 -5.89 7.52
C LYS A 98 1.79 -6.39 6.13
N ASN A 99 1.14 -5.56 5.32
CA ASN A 99 0.64 -6.01 4.03
C ASN A 99 1.67 -5.95 2.91
N LEU A 100 2.51 -4.91 2.83
CA LEU A 100 3.56 -4.81 1.82
C LEU A 100 4.73 -5.76 2.06
N PHE A 101 5.20 -5.88 3.31
CA PHE A 101 6.41 -6.65 3.60
C PHE A 101 6.14 -8.07 4.11
N LEU A 102 4.96 -8.33 4.71
CA LEU A 102 4.73 -9.62 5.39
C LEU A 102 3.77 -10.56 4.66
N LYS A 103 2.91 -10.06 3.76
CA LYS A 103 2.04 -10.90 2.93
C LYS A 103 2.66 -11.16 1.55
N MET A 104 3.70 -11.99 1.52
CA MET A 104 4.13 -12.70 0.30
C MET A 104 3.05 -13.65 -0.24
N GLU A 105 2.04 -13.99 0.56
CA GLU A 105 0.90 -14.84 0.14
C GLU A 105 0.03 -14.22 -0.97
N CYS A 106 0.12 -12.91 -1.18
CA CYS A 106 -0.56 -12.27 -2.30
C CYS A 106 -0.04 -12.74 -3.67
N GLY A 107 1.19 -13.27 -3.77
CA GLY A 107 1.68 -13.85 -5.03
C GLY A 107 0.92 -15.12 -5.38
N LYS A 108 0.95 -16.10 -4.47
CA LYS A 108 0.30 -17.41 -4.65
C LYS A 108 -1.18 -17.33 -4.98
N ARG A 109 -1.95 -16.49 -4.26
CA ARG A 109 -3.39 -16.35 -4.54
C ARG A 109 -3.69 -15.74 -5.91
N LYS A 110 -2.78 -14.91 -6.43
CA LYS A 110 -2.94 -14.31 -7.75
C LYS A 110 -2.54 -15.30 -8.84
N GLU A 111 -1.50 -16.08 -8.61
CA GLU A 111 -1.10 -17.22 -9.46
C GLU A 111 -2.24 -18.25 -9.52
N GLU A 112 -2.78 -18.68 -8.38
CA GLU A 112 -3.95 -19.59 -8.31
C GLU A 112 -5.19 -19.03 -9.04
N PHE A 113 -5.43 -17.72 -8.95
CA PHE A 113 -6.52 -17.06 -9.69
C PHE A 113 -6.27 -17.10 -11.20
N GLU A 114 -5.06 -16.77 -11.63
CA GLU A 114 -4.68 -16.77 -13.04
C GLU A 114 -4.72 -18.18 -13.63
N GLU A 115 -4.23 -19.19 -12.92
CA GLU A 115 -4.36 -20.60 -13.29
C GLU A 115 -5.81 -21.02 -13.45
N ARG A 116 -6.70 -20.56 -12.55
CA ARG A 116 -8.12 -20.92 -12.56
C ARG A 116 -8.94 -20.22 -13.65
N PHE A 117 -8.66 -18.94 -13.91
CA PHE A 117 -9.51 -18.08 -14.74
C PHE A 117 -8.86 -17.66 -16.05
N GLY A 118 -7.57 -17.95 -16.26
CA GLY A 118 -6.83 -17.63 -17.48
C GLY A 118 -6.43 -16.16 -17.61
N PHE A 119 -6.58 -15.35 -16.56
CA PHE A 119 -6.14 -13.96 -16.53
C PHE A 119 -5.73 -13.51 -15.13
N TYR A 120 -4.79 -12.58 -15.03
CA TYR A 120 -4.34 -12.00 -13.77
C TYR A 120 -5.48 -11.25 -13.06
N PRO A 121 -5.68 -11.42 -11.74
CA PRO A 121 -6.80 -10.80 -11.04
C PRO A 121 -6.75 -9.27 -11.15
N PRO A 122 -7.91 -8.60 -11.32
CA PRO A 122 -7.98 -7.15 -11.40
C PRO A 122 -7.46 -6.54 -10.10
N SER A 123 -6.61 -5.52 -10.21
CA SER A 123 -6.04 -4.81 -9.06
C SER A 123 -7.05 -3.90 -8.35
N PHE A 124 -8.18 -3.62 -8.99
CA PHE A 124 -9.24 -2.77 -8.50
C PHE A 124 -10.60 -3.30 -8.97
N VAL A 125 -11.54 -3.43 -8.04
CA VAL A 125 -12.93 -3.81 -8.33
C VAL A 125 -13.83 -2.75 -7.70
N THR A 126 -14.70 -2.16 -8.50
CA THR A 126 -15.77 -1.29 -8.00
C THR A 126 -17.01 -2.13 -7.78
N ILE A 127 -17.49 -2.17 -6.54
CA ILE A 127 -18.75 -2.84 -6.17
C ILE A 127 -19.73 -1.76 -5.73
N SER A 128 -20.85 -1.62 -6.45
CA SER A 128 -21.93 -0.70 -6.12
C SER A 128 -23.21 -1.50 -5.82
N PRO A 129 -23.28 -2.15 -4.65
CA PRO A 129 -24.27 -3.21 -4.41
C PRO A 129 -25.71 -2.70 -4.34
N THR A 130 -25.94 -1.41 -4.06
CA THR A 130 -27.29 -0.89 -3.85
C THR A 130 -27.77 0.05 -4.95
N GLN A 131 -26.86 0.71 -5.68
CA GLN A 131 -27.16 1.85 -6.57
C GLN A 131 -28.10 2.93 -5.96
N ARG A 132 -28.28 2.91 -4.63
CA ARG A 132 -29.10 3.85 -3.88
C ARG A 132 -28.18 4.91 -3.30
N CYS A 133 -28.24 6.10 -3.89
CA CYS A 133 -27.47 7.25 -3.45
C CYS A 133 -28.38 8.46 -3.33
N ASN A 134 -28.37 9.14 -2.20
CA ASN A 134 -29.15 10.37 -1.98
C ASN A 134 -28.47 11.63 -2.56
N LEU A 135 -27.26 11.51 -3.09
CA LEU A 135 -26.54 12.60 -3.76
C LEU A 135 -26.97 12.73 -5.23
N ARG A 136 -26.95 13.95 -5.75
CA ARG A 136 -27.33 14.28 -7.14
C ARG A 136 -26.12 14.76 -7.95
N CYS A 137 -25.07 13.95 -7.97
CA CYS A 137 -23.81 14.30 -8.63
C CYS A 137 -24.00 14.42 -10.15
N ARG A 138 -23.59 15.55 -10.74
CA ARG A 138 -23.44 15.63 -12.21
C ARG A 138 -22.40 14.61 -12.66
N GLY A 139 -22.72 13.84 -13.69
CA GLY A 139 -21.82 12.81 -14.22
C GLY A 139 -21.65 11.62 -13.26
N CYS A 140 -22.69 11.22 -12.53
CA CYS A 140 -22.63 10.04 -11.67
C CYS A 140 -22.25 8.80 -12.48
N TYR A 141 -21.08 8.21 -12.20
CA TYR A 141 -20.58 7.02 -12.89
C TYR A 141 -21.54 5.82 -12.77
N ALA A 142 -22.33 5.77 -11.69
CA ALA A 142 -23.24 4.67 -11.37
C ALA A 142 -24.72 4.96 -11.72
N ALA A 143 -25.01 6.12 -12.32
CA ALA A 143 -26.38 6.61 -12.58
C ALA A 143 -27.34 6.43 -11.38
N SER A 144 -26.81 6.54 -10.17
CA SER A 144 -27.52 6.21 -8.94
C SER A 144 -28.38 7.39 -8.47
N SER A 145 -29.53 7.07 -7.89
CA SER A 145 -30.44 8.05 -7.28
C SER A 145 -31.10 7.44 -6.04
N GLY A 146 -31.74 8.27 -5.20
CA GLY A 146 -32.48 7.77 -4.05
C GLY A 146 -33.70 6.91 -4.42
N LYS A 147 -34.11 6.94 -5.69
CA LYS A 147 -35.23 6.18 -6.24
C LYS A 147 -34.79 4.96 -7.07
N THR A 148 -33.49 4.82 -7.33
CA THR A 148 -32.96 3.71 -8.12
C THR A 148 -32.99 2.44 -7.26
N PHE A 149 -33.68 1.40 -7.74
CA PHE A 149 -33.59 0.07 -7.14
C PHE A 149 -32.27 -0.59 -7.57
N ALA A 150 -31.72 -1.46 -6.73
CA ALA A 150 -30.54 -2.23 -7.10
C ALA A 150 -30.86 -3.07 -8.35
N SER A 151 -30.06 -2.91 -9.41
CA SER A 151 -30.22 -3.63 -10.68
C SER A 151 -29.16 -4.72 -10.91
N LEU A 152 -28.38 -5.03 -9.86
CA LEU A 152 -27.37 -6.09 -9.82
C LEU A 152 -27.89 -7.32 -9.08
#